data_AF-A0A502DQP9-F1
#
_entry.id   AF-A0A502DQP9-F1
#
_cell.length_a   1.000
_cell.length_b   1.000
_cell.length_c   1.000
_cell.angle_alpha   90.00
_cell.angle_beta   90.00
_cell.angle_gamma   90.00
#
_symmetry.space_group_name_H-M   'P 1'
#
loop_
_entity.id
_entity.type
_entity.pdbx_description
1 polymer ?
#
loop_
_entity_poly.entity_id
_entity_poly.type
_entity_poly.pdbx_seq_one_letter_code
_entity_poly.pdbx_strand_id
1 'polypeptide(L)'
;MKKLSLITAALSLSIVALAHAETYEGVHSATSVKSRAEVAAEAERAAAAPNQNVTRGSRGADPFTSTASREAVTAEAIERNNAPDQNVTGGSKYNSRVISTMKRPAPVQAQQARPATAN
;
A
#
# COMPACT_ATOMS: atom_id res chain seq x y z
N MET A 1 74.57 10.98 61.13
CA MET A 1 73.11 11.23 61.15
C MET A 1 72.64 11.17 59.70
N LYS A 2 71.73 10.33 59.20
CA LYS A 2 70.68 9.48 59.77
C LYS A 2 70.42 8.32 58.78
N LYS A 3 70.47 7.09 59.31
CA LYS A 3 69.53 5.97 59.11
C LYS A 3 69.27 5.45 57.69
N LEU A 4 69.99 4.37 57.39
CA LEU A 4 69.47 3.07 56.96
C LEU A 4 67.98 2.86 57.33
N SER A 5 67.11 2.53 56.36
CA SER A 5 66.02 1.56 56.56
C SER A 5 65.49 1.09 55.20
N LEU A 6 66.03 -0.04 54.76
CA LEU A 6 65.29 -1.02 53.97
C LEU A 6 64.03 -1.46 54.75
N ILE A 7 63.10 -2.10 54.03
CA ILE A 7 61.88 -2.77 54.52
C ILE A 7 60.68 -1.83 54.67
N THR A 8 59.95 -1.57 53.56
CA THR A 8 58.53 -1.94 53.49
C THR A 8 58.08 -1.98 52.03
N ALA A 9 58.22 -3.15 51.41
CA ALA A 9 57.24 -3.56 50.42
C ALA A 9 55.90 -3.69 51.15
N ALA A 10 55.06 -2.66 51.07
CA ALA A 10 53.67 -2.73 51.50
C ALA A 10 52.82 -2.03 50.44
N LEU A 11 52.60 -2.79 49.36
CA LEU A 11 51.30 -2.94 48.72
C LEU A 11 50.21 -2.06 49.35
N SER A 12 50.06 -0.84 48.86
CA SER A 12 48.86 -0.04 49.07
C SER A 12 48.22 0.22 47.72
N LEU A 13 47.91 -0.88 47.04
CA LEU A 13 46.85 -0.90 46.04
C LEU A 13 45.55 -0.77 46.84
N SER A 14 45.14 0.48 47.13
CA SER A 14 43.85 0.77 47.72
C SER A 14 42.76 0.47 46.70
N ILE A 15 42.40 -0.81 46.62
CA ILE A 15 41.15 -1.26 46.01
C ILE A 15 40.05 -0.70 46.89
N VAL A 16 39.55 0.49 46.55
CA VAL A 16 38.26 0.96 47.06
C VAL A 16 37.22 0.09 46.37
N ALA A 17 36.89 -1.03 47.00
CA ALA A 17 35.66 -1.76 46.75
C ALA A 17 34.52 -0.89 47.29
N LEU A 18 34.11 0.12 46.52
CA LEU A 18 32.79 0.70 46.71
C LEU A 18 31.83 -0.31 46.09
N ALA A 19 31.03 -0.96 46.94
CA ALA A 19 29.82 -1.63 46.51
C ALA A 19 29.08 -0.67 45.57
N HIS A 20 29.04 -0.98 44.27
CA HIS A 20 28.26 -0.24 43.31
C HIS A 20 26.79 -0.49 43.67
N ALA A 21 26.26 0.29 44.61
CA ALA A 21 24.85 0.59 44.61
C ALA A 21 24.61 1.30 43.27
N GLU A 22 23.84 0.68 42.38
CA GLU A 22 23.36 1.36 41.18
C GLU A 22 22.76 2.68 41.65
N THR A 23 23.42 3.78 41.31
CA THR A 23 22.97 5.10 41.76
C THR A 23 21.68 5.36 41.02
N TYR A 24 20.57 5.36 41.75
CA TYR A 24 19.28 5.69 41.17
C TYR A 24 19.31 7.16 40.75
N GLU A 25 19.46 7.39 39.45
CA GLU A 25 19.50 8.70 38.78
C GLU A 25 18.15 9.46 38.85
N GLY A 26 17.15 8.90 39.52
CA GLY A 26 15.80 9.44 39.51
C GLY A 26 15.08 9.15 38.20
N VAL A 27 13.87 9.70 38.08
CA VAL A 27 13.13 9.67 36.81
C VAL A 27 13.72 10.72 35.89
N HIS A 28 14.33 10.28 34.79
CA HIS A 28 14.79 11.20 33.75
C HIS A 28 13.59 11.99 33.18
N SER A 29 13.73 13.31 33.14
CA SER A 29 12.71 14.18 32.59
C SER A 29 12.63 14.00 31.08
N ALA A 30 11.47 13.57 30.58
CA ALA A 30 11.23 13.48 29.15
C ALA A 30 11.20 14.89 28.53
N THR A 31 12.19 15.22 27.70
CA THR A 31 12.15 16.42 26.87
C THR A 31 11.30 16.11 25.64
N SER A 32 10.11 16.71 25.58
CA SER A 32 9.26 16.58 24.40
C SER A 32 9.86 17.37 23.25
N VAL A 33 10.02 16.72 22.09
CA VAL A 33 10.50 17.35 20.85
C VAL A 33 9.51 18.40 20.33
N LYS A 34 8.22 18.29 20.70
CA LYS A 34 7.15 19.22 20.33
C LYS A 34 6.47 19.80 21.56
N SER A 35 6.12 21.08 21.50
CA SER A 35 5.23 21.72 22.46
C SER A 35 3.81 21.14 22.36
N ARG A 36 3.03 21.29 23.43
CA ARG A 36 1.61 20.88 23.45
C ARG A 36 0.79 21.57 22.35
N ALA A 37 1.10 22.83 22.06
CA ALA A 37 0.44 23.59 20.99
C ALA A 37 0.71 22.99 19.61
N GLU A 38 1.94 22.58 19.32
CA GLU A 38 2.29 21.93 18.05
C GLU A 38 1.63 20.56 17.91
N VAL A 39 1.51 19.80 19.00
CA VAL A 39 0.77 18.53 19.01
C VAL A 39 -0.72 18.77 18.77
N ALA A 40 -1.31 19.80 19.37
CA ALA A 40 -2.72 20.14 19.16
C ALA A 40 -3.01 20.55 17.70
N ALA A 41 -2.18 21.42 17.13
CA ALA A 41 -2.32 21.84 15.74
C ALA A 41 -2.19 20.66 14.75
N GLU A 42 -1.26 19.74 15.01
CA GLU A 42 -1.11 18.53 14.21
C GLU A 42 -2.32 17.59 14.34
N ALA A 43 -2.85 17.44 15.56
CA ALA A 43 -4.02 16.61 15.81
C ALA A 43 -5.28 17.16 15.11
N GLU A 44 -5.49 18.48 15.13
CA GLU A 44 -6.58 19.14 14.41
C GLU A 44 -6.45 18.93 12.90
N ARG A 45 -5.25 19.07 12.34
CA ARG A 45 -4.98 18.82 10.92
C ARG A 45 -5.26 17.36 10.55
N ALA A 46 -4.80 16.41 11.36
CA ALA A 46 -5.04 15.00 11.14
C ALA A 46 -6.53 14.64 11.24
N ALA A 47 -7.25 15.23 12.20
CA ALA A 47 -8.69 15.02 12.38
C ALA A 47 -9.51 15.61 11.22
N ALA A 48 -9.08 16.73 10.64
CA ALA A 48 -9.73 17.34 9.48
C ALA A 48 -9.46 16.61 8.15
N ALA A 49 -8.56 15.62 8.14
CA ALA A 49 -8.23 14.90 6.91
C ALA A 49 -9.43 14.07 6.41
N PRO A 50 -9.64 13.98 5.08
CA PRO A 50 -10.68 13.12 4.54
C PRO A 50 -10.42 11.64 4.81
N ASN A 51 -11.49 10.84 4.91
CA ASN A 51 -11.42 9.38 4.96
C ASN A 51 -10.58 8.81 6.13
N GLN A 52 -10.52 9.54 7.26
CA GLN A 52 -9.97 9.01 8.50
C GLN A 52 -10.87 7.89 9.03
N ASN A 53 -10.28 6.76 9.40
CA ASN A 53 -10.96 5.63 10.04
C ASN A 53 -12.10 4.96 9.24
N VAL A 54 -12.18 5.17 7.93
CA VAL A 54 -13.16 4.47 7.07
C VAL A 54 -12.50 3.32 6.31
N THR A 55 -13.23 2.21 6.15
CA THR A 55 -12.79 1.07 5.32
C THR A 55 -12.69 1.48 3.86
N ARG A 56 -11.88 0.77 3.06
CA ARG A 56 -11.66 1.09 1.63
C ARG A 56 -12.99 1.25 0.87
N GLY A 57 -13.94 0.36 1.09
CA GLY A 57 -15.24 0.38 0.38
C GLY A 57 -16.10 1.63 0.65
N SER A 58 -15.90 2.31 1.78
CA SER A 58 -16.66 3.53 2.12
C SER A 58 -16.06 4.81 1.52
N ARG A 59 -14.89 4.72 0.86
CA ARG A 59 -14.16 5.87 0.28
C ARG A 59 -14.60 6.21 -1.16
N GLY A 60 -15.55 5.46 -1.71
CA GLY A 60 -15.92 5.51 -3.12
C GLY A 60 -15.12 4.53 -3.97
N ALA A 61 -15.43 4.49 -5.27
CA ALA A 61 -14.70 3.64 -6.21
C ALA A 61 -13.26 4.15 -6.37
N ASP A 62 -12.30 3.22 -6.33
CA ASP A 62 -10.90 3.54 -6.63
C ASP A 62 -10.80 4.05 -8.09
N PRO A 63 -9.97 5.08 -8.35
CA PRO A 63 -9.78 5.58 -9.70
C PRO A 63 -9.22 4.46 -10.59
N PHE A 64 -9.93 4.15 -11.67
CA PHE A 64 -9.54 3.16 -12.65
C PHE A 64 -9.33 3.85 -14.00
N THR A 65 -8.20 3.55 -14.64
CA THR A 65 -7.92 3.96 -16.02
C THR A 65 -7.98 2.72 -16.90
N SER A 66 -8.94 2.70 -17.82
CA SER A 66 -9.04 1.63 -18.82
C SER A 66 -7.82 1.67 -19.75
N THR A 67 -7.24 0.50 -20.02
CA THR A 67 -6.19 0.33 -21.04
C THR A 67 -6.76 0.16 -22.44
N ALA A 68 -8.05 -0.19 -22.56
CA ALA A 68 -8.75 -0.35 -23.82
C ALA A 68 -9.62 0.88 -24.13
N SER A 69 -9.70 1.26 -25.41
CA SER A 69 -10.65 2.28 -25.87
C SER A 69 -12.08 1.74 -25.81
N ARG A 70 -13.05 2.65 -25.67
CA ARG A 70 -14.47 2.28 -25.64
C ARG A 70 -14.86 1.58 -26.94
N GLU A 71 -14.35 2.05 -28.06
CA GLU A 71 -14.62 1.53 -29.39
C GLU A 71 -14.13 0.08 -29.52
N ALA A 72 -12.92 -0.21 -29.04
CA ALA A 72 -12.36 -1.56 -29.05
C ALA A 72 -13.21 -2.52 -28.22
N VAL A 73 -13.63 -2.12 -27.01
CA VAL A 73 -14.50 -2.93 -26.14
C VAL A 73 -15.86 -3.17 -26.81
N THR A 74 -16.45 -2.15 -27.43
CA THR A 74 -17.74 -2.32 -28.12
C THR A 74 -17.64 -3.23 -29.35
N ALA A 75 -16.56 -3.12 -30.12
CA ALA A 75 -16.34 -3.97 -31.29
C ALA A 75 -16.15 -5.44 -30.87
N GLU A 76 -15.37 -5.69 -29.83
CA GLU A 76 -15.17 -7.04 -29.27
C GLU A 76 -16.50 -7.62 -28.76
N ALA A 77 -17.31 -6.82 -28.06
CA ALA A 77 -18.61 -7.25 -27.57
C ALA A 77 -19.56 -7.65 -28.71
N ILE A 78 -19.59 -6.87 -29.80
CA ILE A 78 -20.39 -7.18 -30.98
C ILE A 78 -19.88 -8.44 -31.69
N GLU A 79 -18.57 -8.60 -31.84
CA GLU A 79 -17.98 -9.79 -32.45
C GLU A 79 -18.29 -11.04 -31.63
N ARG A 80 -18.14 -10.97 -30.31
CA ARG A 80 -18.50 -12.04 -29.38
C ARG A 80 -19.98 -12.37 -29.58
N ASN A 81 -20.89 -11.40 -29.46
CA ASN A 81 -22.33 -11.64 -29.59
C ASN A 81 -22.74 -12.26 -30.93
N ASN A 82 -22.06 -11.93 -32.02
CA ASN A 82 -22.32 -12.50 -33.35
C ASN A 82 -21.61 -13.83 -33.60
N ALA A 83 -20.86 -14.37 -32.64
CA ALA A 83 -20.20 -15.65 -32.79
C ALA A 83 -21.23 -16.78 -32.87
N PRO A 84 -21.05 -17.76 -33.77
CA PRO A 84 -22.00 -18.84 -33.97
C PRO A 84 -22.16 -19.78 -32.77
N ASP A 85 -21.31 -19.65 -31.75
CA ASP A 85 -21.22 -20.55 -30.61
C ASP A 85 -21.50 -19.89 -29.26
N GLN A 86 -22.15 -18.71 -29.24
CA GLN A 86 -22.52 -18.00 -28.01
C GLN A 86 -23.27 -18.85 -26.99
N ASN A 87 -24.07 -19.82 -27.47
CA ASN A 87 -24.94 -20.64 -26.63
C ASN A 87 -24.44 -22.09 -26.49
N VAL A 88 -23.20 -22.37 -26.91
CA VAL A 88 -22.65 -23.74 -26.95
C VAL A 88 -21.47 -23.86 -26.00
N THR A 89 -21.62 -24.65 -24.94
CA THR A 89 -20.54 -24.94 -23.97
C THR A 89 -19.49 -25.87 -24.57
N GLY A 90 -18.26 -25.84 -24.04
CA GLY A 90 -17.13 -26.62 -24.56
C GLY A 90 -17.39 -28.13 -24.67
N GLY A 91 -18.12 -28.70 -23.72
CA GLY A 91 -18.46 -30.13 -23.68
C GLY A 91 -19.47 -30.57 -24.75
N SER A 92 -20.21 -29.64 -25.35
CA SER A 92 -21.14 -29.93 -26.46
C SER A 92 -20.45 -29.90 -27.83
N LYS A 93 -19.16 -29.57 -27.89
CA LYS A 93 -18.40 -29.40 -29.15
C LYS A 93 -17.60 -30.68 -29.44
N TYR A 94 -17.59 -31.13 -30.70
CA TYR A 94 -16.70 -32.21 -31.13
C TYR A 94 -15.23 -31.77 -31.00
N ASN A 95 -14.39 -32.53 -30.28
CA ASN A 95 -13.00 -32.14 -29.97
C ASN A 95 -12.86 -30.71 -29.39
N SER A 96 -13.85 -30.23 -28.63
CA SER A 96 -13.88 -28.85 -28.10
C SER A 96 -13.90 -27.73 -29.17
N ARG A 97 -14.17 -28.05 -30.45
CA ARG A 97 -14.19 -27.08 -31.56
C ARG A 97 -15.60 -26.98 -32.15
N VAL A 98 -16.10 -25.75 -32.35
CA VAL A 98 -17.29 -25.54 -33.17
C VAL A 98 -16.87 -25.44 -34.63
N ILE A 99 -17.32 -26.39 -35.42
CA ILE A 99 -17.27 -26.30 -36.88
C ILE A 99 -18.53 -25.54 -37.29
N SER A 100 -18.39 -24.23 -37.52
CA SER A 100 -19.52 -23.42 -37.97
C SER A 100 -19.88 -23.82 -39.40
N THR A 101 -21.11 -24.28 -39.61
CA THR A 101 -21.67 -24.58 -40.94
C THR A 101 -22.38 -23.37 -41.55
N MET A 102 -22.44 -22.24 -40.84
CA MET A 102 -23.10 -21.01 -41.28
C MET A 102 -22.07 -19.94 -41.63
N LYS A 103 -22.35 -19.15 -42.67
CA LYS A 103 -21.53 -18.00 -43.05
C LYS A 103 -21.64 -16.94 -41.95
N ARG A 104 -20.52 -16.65 -41.27
CA ARG A 104 -20.45 -15.58 -40.25
C ARG A 104 -20.99 -14.28 -40.89
N PRO A 105 -21.96 -13.57 -40.27
CA PRO A 105 -22.29 -12.22 -40.72
C PRO A 105 -20.99 -11.42 -40.74
N ALA A 106 -20.72 -10.73 -41.85
CA ALA A 106 -19.56 -9.84 -41.92
C ALA A 106 -19.60 -8.87 -40.72
N PRO A 107 -18.45 -8.50 -40.12
CA PRO A 107 -18.45 -7.48 -39.08
C PRO A 107 -19.17 -6.27 -39.65
N VAL A 108 -20.32 -5.92 -39.06
CA VAL A 108 -21.00 -4.68 -39.38
C VAL A 108 -19.99 -3.62 -38.96
N GLN A 109 -19.29 -3.08 -39.95
CA GLN A 109 -18.39 -1.95 -39.76
C GLN A 109 -19.17 -0.93 -38.94
N ALA A 110 -18.53 -0.36 -37.93
CA ALA A 110 -19.08 0.62 -36.98
C ALA A 110 -19.50 1.94 -37.67
N GLN A 111 -20.26 1.85 -38.76
CA GLN A 111 -20.76 2.89 -39.62
C GLN A 111 -22.15 3.27 -39.15
N GLN A 112 -22.26 3.66 -37.88
CA GLN A 112 -23.37 4.48 -37.38
C GLN A 112 -22.88 5.33 -36.20
N ALA A 113 -21.69 5.91 -36.36
CA ALA A 113 -21.37 7.17 -35.71
C ALA A 113 -22.34 8.23 -36.28
N ARG A 114 -23.49 8.42 -35.62
CA ARG A 114 -24.35 9.59 -35.86
C ARG A 114 -23.67 10.80 -35.21
N PRO A 115 -23.48 11.92 -35.93
CA PRO A 115 -22.96 13.14 -35.33
C PRO A 115 -24.01 13.69 -34.37
N ALA A 116 -23.65 13.85 -33.10
CA ALA A 116 -24.44 14.66 -32.18
C ALA A 116 -24.25 16.12 -32.60
N THR A 117 -25.28 16.65 -33.26
CA THR A 117 -25.48 18.07 -33.53
C THR A 117 -25.21 18.91 -32.29
N ALA A 118 -24.37 19.93 -32.47
CA ALA A 118 -24.25 21.06 -31.58
C ALA A 118 -25.59 21.81 -31.49
N ASN A 119 -26.02 22.12 -30.27
CA ASN A 119 -26.81 23.28 -29.86
C ASN A 119 -26.56 23.51 -28.36
#